data_AF-A0A395GAE5-F1
#
_entry.id   AF-A0A395GAE5-F1
#
_cell.length_a   1.000
_cell.length_b   1.000
_cell.length_c   1.000
_cell.angle_alpha   90.00
_cell.angle_beta   90.00
_cell.angle_gamma   90.00
#
_symmetry.space_group_name_H-M   'P 1'
#
loop_
_entity.id
_entity.type
_entity.pdbx_description
1 polymer ?
#
loop_
_entity_poly.entity_id
_entity_poly.type
_entity_poly.pdbx_seq_one_letter_code
_entity_poly.pdbx_strand_id
1 'polypeptide(L)'
;MDVQKLANENNKIIISSYRKNNKDVAVVIDEFGKVVYSRDKTGSSPIEKLVHPLHFKLGKYNVGYILCMEILKGYRDFNTDIQLDESPTFLI
;
A
#
# COMPACT_ATOMS: atom_id res chain seq x y z
N MET A 1 17.05 3.88 -8.97
CA MET A 1 17.14 3.93 -10.43
C MET A 1 17.60 2.61 -11.05
N ASP A 2 18.07 1.64 -10.25
CA ASP A 2 18.30 0.26 -10.74
C ASP A 2 17.09 -0.68 -10.58
N VAL A 3 16.28 -0.49 -9.54
CA VAL A 3 15.14 -1.38 -9.27
C VAL A 3 14.03 -1.32 -10.33
N GLN A 4 13.83 -0.17 -10.98
CA GLN A 4 12.89 -0.03 -12.10
C GLN A 4 13.38 -0.82 -13.33
N LYS A 5 14.67 -0.72 -13.62
CA LYS A 5 15.33 -1.51 -14.67
C LYS A 5 15.26 -3.00 -14.35
N LEU A 6 15.56 -3.39 -13.12
CA LEU A 6 15.45 -4.78 -12.64
C LEU A 6 14.04 -5.35 -12.82
N ALA A 7 13.00 -4.57 -12.48
CA ALA A 7 11.61 -4.96 -12.67
C ALA A 7 11.29 -5.22 -14.15
N ASN A 8 11.67 -4.27 -15.02
CA ASN A 8 11.46 -4.35 -16.46
C ASN A 8 12.19 -5.53 -17.10
N GLU A 9 13.50 -5.64 -16.89
CA GLU A 9 14.34 -6.67 -17.51
C GLU A 9 13.95 -8.09 -17.11
N ASN A 10 13.35 -8.27 -15.91
CA ASN A 10 12.92 -9.57 -15.41
C ASN A 10 11.42 -9.81 -15.54
N ASN A 11 10.65 -8.85 -16.06
CA ASN A 11 9.19 -8.88 -16.12
C ASN A 11 8.58 -9.24 -14.76
N LYS A 12 8.98 -8.52 -13.71
CA LYS A 12 8.55 -8.74 -12.32
C LYS A 12 8.02 -7.46 -11.70
N ILE A 13 6.90 -7.60 -10.99
CA ILE A 13 6.46 -6.62 -10.00
C ILE A 13 7.45 -6.62 -8.83
N ILE A 14 7.86 -5.43 -8.38
CA ILE A 14 8.69 -5.26 -7.20
C ILE A 14 7.96 -4.40 -6.18
N ILE A 15 7.75 -4.96 -4.99
CA ILE A 15 7.25 -4.26 -3.82
C ILE A 15 8.43 -4.04 -2.88
N SER A 16 8.69 -2.79 -2.52
CA SER A 16 9.87 -2.43 -1.72
C SER A 16 9.61 -1.18 -0.88
N SER A 17 10.65 -0.73 -0.19
CA SER A 17 10.65 0.51 0.57
C SER A 17 12.01 1.21 0.47
N TYR A 18 12.02 2.53 0.60
CA TYR A 18 13.24 3.33 0.64
C TYR A 18 13.06 4.52 1.59
N ARG A 19 14.17 5.18 1.97
CA ARG A 19 14.12 6.38 2.80
C ARG A 19 14.28 7.63 1.94
N LYS A 20 13.41 8.63 2.12
CA LYS A 20 13.46 9.94 1.44
C LYS A 20 13.00 11.03 2.39
N ASN A 21 13.73 12.14 2.46
CA ASN A 21 13.40 13.28 3.32
C ASN A 21 13.12 12.87 4.78
N ASN A 22 13.95 11.96 5.32
CA ASN A 22 13.82 11.38 6.66
C ASN A 22 12.52 10.59 6.92
N LYS A 23 11.80 10.20 5.87
CA LYS A 23 10.62 9.34 5.94
C LYS A 23 10.89 8.00 5.26
N ASP A 24 10.31 6.95 5.81
CA ASP A 24 10.27 5.65 5.17
C ASP A 24 9.11 5.63 4.17
N VAL A 25 9.38 5.23 2.93
CA VAL A 25 8.43 5.30 1.82
C VAL A 25 8.23 3.91 1.26
N ALA A 26 6.98 3.46 1.24
CA ALA A 26 6.52 2.29 0.50
C ALA A 26 6.54 2.58 -1.00
N VAL A 27 6.99 1.65 -1.81
CA VAL A 27 6.95 1.78 -3.27
C VAL A 27 6.59 0.46 -3.93
N VAL A 28 5.74 0.54 -4.95
CA VAL A 28 5.49 -0.58 -5.85
C VAL A 28 5.80 -0.17 -7.27
N ILE A 29 6.57 -1.04 -7.92
CA ILE A 29 7.04 -0.90 -9.29
C ILE A 29 6.44 -2.06 -10.07
N ASP A 30 5.75 -1.73 -11.16
CA ASP A 30 5.16 -2.74 -12.04
C ASP A 30 6.23 -3.44 -12.90
N GLU A 31 5.82 -4.46 -13.63
CA GLU A 31 6.66 -5.25 -14.51
C GLU A 31 7.29 -4.46 -15.68
N PHE A 32 6.82 -3.23 -15.95
CA PHE A 32 7.41 -2.34 -16.96
C PHE A 32 8.44 -1.38 -16.36
N GLY A 33 8.68 -1.47 -15.05
CA GLY A 33 9.57 -0.59 -14.31
C GLY A 33 8.92 0.73 -13.88
N LYS A 34 7.60 0.90 -14.02
CA LYS A 34 6.91 2.13 -13.63
C LYS A 34 6.55 2.08 -12.15
N VAL A 35 6.79 3.18 -11.43
CA VAL A 35 6.26 3.35 -10.07
C VAL A 35 4.75 3.57 -10.14
N VAL A 36 3.99 2.61 -9.62
CA VAL A 36 2.52 2.60 -9.65
C VAL A 36 1.90 2.92 -8.29
N TYR A 37 2.68 2.80 -7.23
CA TYR A 37 2.27 3.20 -5.88
C TYR A 37 3.47 3.74 -5.11
N SER A 38 3.27 4.84 -4.39
CA SER A 38 4.26 5.40 -3.47
C SER A 38 3.53 6.04 -2.30
N ARG A 39 3.89 5.69 -1.06
CA ARG A 39 3.27 6.25 0.14
C ARG A 39 4.28 6.37 1.27
N ASP A 40 4.30 7.52 1.93
CA ASP A 40 5.02 7.68 3.19
C ASP A 40 4.43 6.75 4.26
N LYS A 41 5.28 6.11 5.07
CA LYS A 41 4.86 5.37 6.25
C LYS A 41 4.08 6.28 7.19
N THR A 42 3.01 5.78 7.78
CA THR A 42 2.34 6.46 8.90
C THR A 42 3.34 6.70 10.02
N GLY A 43 3.34 7.90 10.59
CA GLY A 43 4.24 8.22 11.69
C GLY A 43 4.00 7.36 12.93
N SER A 44 5.04 7.27 13.75
CA SER A 44 5.09 6.37 14.91
C SER A 44 4.21 6.84 16.08
N SER A 45 3.77 8.10 16.07
CA SER A 45 2.96 8.67 17.15
C SER A 45 1.70 7.83 17.39
N PRO A 46 1.41 7.40 18.64
CA PRO A 46 0.25 6.57 18.91
C PRO A 46 -1.06 7.20 18.44
N ILE A 47 -1.22 8.52 18.49
CA ILE A 47 -2.47 9.21 18.08
C ILE A 47 -2.65 9.29 16.56
N GLU A 48 -1.60 9.07 15.78
CA GLU A 48 -1.67 9.18 14.33
C GLU A 48 -2.41 7.97 13.74
N LYS A 49 -3.40 8.26 12.88
CA LYS A 49 -4.17 7.27 12.14
C LYS A 49 -3.41 6.77 10.92
N LEU A 50 -3.69 5.55 10.50
CA LEU A 50 -3.16 5.00 9.26
C LEU A 50 -3.46 5.89 8.06
N VAL A 51 -2.43 6.15 7.26
CA VAL A 51 -2.58 6.89 6.00
C VAL A 51 -3.08 5.93 4.91
N HIS A 52 -4.29 6.14 4.41
CA HIS A 52 -4.87 5.44 3.26
C HIS A 52 -4.31 6.00 1.93
N PRO A 53 -4.31 5.22 0.82
CA PRO A 53 -4.89 3.89 0.64
C PRO A 53 -3.90 2.76 0.97
N LEU A 54 -4.40 1.74 1.67
CA LEU A 54 -3.65 0.54 2.07
C LEU A 54 -3.91 -0.65 1.14
N HIS A 55 -4.76 -0.44 0.12
CA HIS A 55 -5.01 -1.39 -0.94
C HIS A 55 -5.08 -0.69 -2.30
N PHE A 56 -4.69 -1.38 -3.37
CA PHE A 56 -4.83 -0.89 -4.74
C PHE A 56 -4.81 -2.06 -5.74
N LYS A 57 -5.27 -1.81 -6.98
CA LYS A 57 -5.20 -2.77 -8.07
C LYS A 57 -3.84 -2.70 -8.77
N LEU A 58 -3.26 -3.87 -9.02
CA LEU A 58 -2.04 -4.05 -9.79
C LEU A 58 -2.23 -5.15 -10.83
N GLY A 59 -2.58 -4.75 -12.05
CA GLY A 59 -3.04 -5.69 -13.07
C GLY A 59 -4.24 -6.50 -12.55
N LYS A 60 -4.07 -7.83 -12.47
CA LYS A 60 -5.08 -8.76 -11.95
C LYS A 60 -5.04 -8.96 -10.42
N TYR A 61 -4.08 -8.37 -9.74
CA TYR A 61 -3.89 -8.54 -8.29
C TYR A 61 -4.55 -7.40 -7.53
N ASN A 62 -5.16 -7.73 -6.39
CA ASN A 62 -5.47 -6.76 -5.34
C ASN A 62 -4.33 -6.82 -4.32
N VAL A 63 -3.63 -5.71 -4.14
CA VAL A 63 -2.46 -5.64 -3.27
C VAL A 63 -2.85 -4.86 -2.02
N GLY A 64 -2.63 -5.45 -0.85
CA GLY A 64 -2.64 -4.76 0.43
C GLY A 64 -1.22 -4.47 0.89
N TYR A 65 -0.97 -3.30 1.48
CA TYR A 65 0.38 -2.93 1.93
C TYR A 65 0.38 -2.19 3.27
N ILE A 66 1.15 -2.70 4.23
CA ILE A 66 1.31 -2.18 5.59
C ILE A 66 2.78 -2.32 6.00
N LEU A 67 3.37 -1.28 6.59
CA LEU A 67 4.78 -1.28 7.01
C LEU A 67 4.94 -1.55 8.51
N CYS A 68 5.58 -2.66 8.87
CA CYS A 68 6.08 -2.94 10.22
C CYS A 68 4.98 -2.71 11.29
N MET A 69 5.17 -1.75 12.20
CA MET A 69 4.23 -1.46 13.29
C MET A 69 2.91 -0.79 12.86
N GLU A 70 2.73 -0.45 11.58
CA GLU A 70 1.43 -0.02 11.07
C GLU A 70 0.35 -1.10 11.24
N ILE A 71 0.73 -2.39 11.37
CA ILE A 71 -0.23 -3.48 11.65
C ILE A 71 -0.97 -3.29 12.99
N LEU A 72 -0.29 -2.74 14.01
CA LEU A 72 -0.88 -2.48 15.31
C LEU A 72 -1.86 -1.31 15.26
N LYS A 73 -1.54 -0.28 14.46
CA LYS A 73 -2.47 0.81 14.16
C LYS A 73 -3.65 0.31 13.35
N GLY A 74 -3.44 -0.63 12.42
CA GLY A 74 -4.48 -1.28 11.64
C GLY A 74 -5.51 -1.99 12.51
N TYR A 75 -5.07 -2.71 13.54
CA TYR A 75 -6.01 -3.32 14.50
C TYR A 75 -6.95 -2.30 15.15
N ARG A 76 -6.49 -1.06 15.40
CA ARG A 76 -7.33 0.01 15.92
C ARG A 76 -8.17 0.67 14.82
N ASP A 77 -7.55 1.01 13.71
CA ASP A 77 -8.12 1.89 12.68
C ASP A 77 -9.06 1.13 11.72
N PHE A 78 -8.76 -0.13 11.38
CA PHE A 78 -9.63 -0.93 10.50
C PHE A 78 -10.93 -1.36 11.17
N ASN A 79 -10.92 -1.56 12.50
CA ASN A 79 -12.13 -1.93 13.25
C ASN A 79 -13.16 -0.79 13.31
N THR A 80 -12.77 0.44 12.93
CA THR A 80 -13.69 1.57 12.82
C THR A 80 -14.27 1.77 11.42
N ASP A 81 -13.81 1.00 10.42
CA ASP A 81 -14.22 1.11 9.01
C ASP A 81 -15.33 0.12 8.60
N ILE A 82 -16.00 -0.55 9.56
CA ILE A 82 -17.22 -1.33 9.30
C ILE A 82 -18.35 -0.36 8.97
N GLN A 83 -18.38 0.20 7.74
CA GLN A 83 -19.57 0.81 7.12
C GLN A 83 -19.43 1.26 5.66
N LEU A 84 -18.60 0.63 4.80
CA LEU A 84 -18.53 1.01 3.38
C LEU A 84 -18.53 -0.15 2.38
N ASP A 85 -19.17 -1.29 2.71
CA ASP A 85 -19.39 -2.36 1.73
C ASP A 85 -20.82 -2.95 1.78
N GLU A 86 -21.82 -2.11 2.05
CA GLU A 86 -23.21 -2.46 1.70
C GLU A 86 -23.46 -2.13 0.23
N SER A 87 -23.16 -3.07 -0.66
CA SER A 87 -23.79 -3.12 -1.98
C SER A 87 -25.28 -3.49 -1.77
N PRO A 88 -26.26 -2.69 -2.23
CA PRO A 88 -27.66 -3.05 -2.04
C PRO A 88 -27.96 -4.34 -2.80
N THR A 89 -28.35 -5.37 -2.06
CA THR A 89 -28.85 -6.62 -2.62
C THR A 89 -30.10 -6.30 -3.42
N PHE A 90 -30.06 -6.53 -4.73
CA PHE A 90 -31.27 -6.59 -5.55
C PHE A 90 -32.15 -7.72 -4.99
N LEU A 91 -33.28 -7.35 -4.43
CA LEU A 91 -34.36 -8.27 -4.08
C LEU A 91 -34.89 -8.90 -5.37
N ILE A 92 -35.06 -10.23 -5.28
CA ILE A 92 -35.69 -11.13 -6.24
C ILE A 92 -37.12 -10.68 -6.52
#